data_AF-A0A975I5Y2-F1
#
_entry.id   AF-A0A975I5Y2-F1
#
_cell.length_a   1.000
_cell.length_b   1.000
_cell.length_c   1.000
_cell.angle_alpha   90.00
_cell.angle_beta   90.00
_cell.angle_gamma   90.00
#
_symmetry.space_group_name_H-M   'P 1'
#
loop_
_entity.id
_entity.type
_entity.pdbx_description
1 polymer ?
#
loop_
_entity_poly.entity_id
_entity_poly.type
_entity_poly.pdbx_seq_one_letter_code
_entity_poly.pdbx_strand_id
1 'polypeptide(L)'
;MAAAHIRVLKESETLKLCTHMALVHSEVSEATEAIRHRDRANFDEELADVVIRVASIAHGLGTDLDAAIRAKLKINKTRGLHHGGKSV
;
A
#
# COMPACT_ATOMS: atom_id res chain seq x y z
N MET A 1 9.61 -15.28 -18.47
CA MET A 1 9.33 -14.96 -17.05
C MET A 1 7.88 -14.51 -16.98
N ALA A 2 7.02 -15.29 -16.30
CA ALA A 2 5.59 -15.04 -16.29
C ALA A 2 5.30 -13.79 -15.45
N ALA A 3 4.75 -12.75 -16.10
CA ALA A 3 3.99 -11.74 -15.38
C ALA A 3 2.89 -12.51 -14.64
N ALA A 4 2.92 -12.48 -13.30
CA ALA A 4 1.82 -12.91 -12.46
C ALA A 4 0.64 -11.98 -12.77
N HIS A 5 -0.06 -12.27 -13.87
CA HIS A 5 -1.40 -11.79 -14.09
C HIS A 5 -2.17 -12.10 -12.82
N ILE A 6 -2.97 -11.15 -12.36
CA ILE A 6 -4.09 -11.44 -11.46
C ILE A 6 -4.96 -12.44 -12.24
N ARG A 7 -4.60 -13.71 -12.16
CA ARG A 7 -5.25 -14.83 -12.82
C ARG A 7 -6.54 -14.97 -12.04
N VAL A 8 -7.65 -14.61 -12.69
CA VAL A 8 -9.02 -14.51 -12.17
C VAL A 8 -9.18 -15.32 -10.88
N LEU A 9 -9.04 -14.63 -9.75
CA LEU A 9 -9.30 -15.20 -8.43
C LEU A 9 -10.74 -15.74 -8.44
N LYS A 10 -11.01 -16.80 -7.68
CA LYS A 10 -12.42 -17.21 -7.48
C LYS A 10 -13.18 -16.03 -6.89
N GLU A 11 -14.49 -15.96 -7.12
CA GLU A 11 -15.32 -14.85 -6.64
C GLU A 11 -15.18 -14.64 -5.13
N SER A 12 -15.12 -15.73 -4.35
CA SER A 12 -14.91 -15.68 -2.91
C SER A 12 -13.51 -15.17 -2.49
N GLU A 13 -12.49 -15.42 -3.29
CA GLU A 13 -11.13 -14.91 -3.07
C GLU A 13 -11.03 -13.42 -3.46
N THR A 14 -11.73 -13.03 -4.52
CA THR A 14 -11.86 -11.64 -4.96
C THR A 14 -12.54 -10.79 -3.88
N LEU A 15 -13.65 -11.28 -3.31
CA LEU A 15 -14.35 -10.57 -2.24
C LEU A 15 -13.46 -10.38 -1.01
N LYS A 16 -12.74 -11.43 -0.59
CA LYS A 16 -11.78 -11.34 0.52
C LYS A 16 -10.69 -10.32 0.25
N LEU A 17 -10.14 -10.31 -0.96
CA LEU A 17 -9.14 -9.31 -1.35
C LEU A 17 -9.72 -7.90 -1.25
N CYS A 18 -10.92 -7.66 -1.77
CA CYS A 18 -11.60 -6.36 -1.63
C CYS A 18 -11.81 -5.96 -0.16
N THR A 19 -12.15 -6.90 0.72
CA THR A 19 -12.23 -6.65 2.17
C THR A 19 -10.89 -6.19 2.73
N HIS A 20 -9.79 -6.87 2.40
CA HIS A 20 -8.47 -6.45 2.87
C HIS A 20 -8.03 -5.10 2.28
N MET A 21 -8.38 -4.80 1.04
CA MET A 21 -8.15 -3.48 0.45
C MET A 21 -8.93 -2.39 1.21
N ALA A 22 -10.18 -2.66 1.61
CA ALA A 22 -10.97 -1.74 2.42
C ALA A 22 -10.35 -1.48 3.80
N LEU A 23 -9.69 -2.47 4.41
CA LEU A 23 -8.92 -2.27 5.65
C LEU A 23 -7.69 -1.38 5.44
N VAL A 24 -7.00 -1.45 4.30
CA VAL A 24 -5.93 -0.47 4.00
C VAL A 24 -6.50 0.95 3.93
N HIS A 25 -7.71 1.10 3.36
CA HIS A 25 -8.37 2.40 3.30
C HIS A 25 -8.79 2.93 4.69
N SER A 26 -9.15 2.06 5.64
CA SER A 26 -9.44 2.50 7.00
C SER A 26 -8.21 3.09 7.67
N GLU A 27 -7.05 2.42 7.62
CA GLU A 27 -5.86 2.92 8.34
C GLU A 27 -5.38 4.27 7.74
N VAL A 28 -5.53 4.46 6.42
CA VAL A 28 -5.28 5.77 5.79
C VAL A 28 -6.26 6.85 6.30
N SER A 29 -7.51 6.46 6.54
CA SER A 29 -8.53 7.36 7.09
C SER A 29 -8.21 7.70 8.55
N GLU A 30 -7.76 6.74 9.35
CA GLU A 30 -7.34 6.92 10.74
C GLU A 30 -6.11 7.83 10.84
N ALA A 31 -5.11 7.67 9.95
CA ALA A 31 -3.99 8.61 9.82
C ALA A 31 -4.48 10.04 9.50
N THR A 32 -5.50 10.17 8.65
CA THR A 32 -6.09 11.47 8.31
C THR A 32 -6.81 12.09 9.51
N GLU A 33 -7.51 11.28 10.31
CA GLU A 33 -8.14 11.71 11.55
C GLU A 33 -7.10 12.12 12.61
N ALA A 34 -5.98 11.42 12.70
CA ALA A 34 -4.86 11.80 13.58
C ALA A 34 -4.33 13.21 13.24
N ILE A 35 -4.22 13.54 11.95
CA ILE A 35 -3.88 14.91 11.49
C ILE A 35 -4.92 15.91 11.98
N ARG A 36 -6.22 15.60 11.83
CA ARG A 36 -7.32 16.47 12.27
C ARG A 36 -7.25 16.75 13.77
N HIS A 37 -6.81 15.77 14.55
CA HIS A 37 -6.63 15.86 15.99
C HIS A 37 -5.27 16.41 16.44
N ARG A 38 -4.34 16.69 15.50
CA ARG A 38 -2.95 17.08 15.79
C ARG A 38 -2.21 16.04 16.64
N ASP A 39 -2.58 14.78 16.50
CA ASP A 39 -1.96 13.66 17.21
C ASP A 39 -0.85 13.05 16.36
N ARG A 40 0.39 13.44 16.63
CA ARG A 40 1.53 12.97 15.86
C ARG A 40 1.86 11.50 16.16
N ALA A 41 1.67 11.05 17.40
CA ALA A 41 1.98 9.68 17.77
C ALA A 41 1.02 8.72 17.07
N ASN A 42 -0.28 9.03 17.11
CA ASN A 42 -1.28 8.24 16.40
C ASN A 42 -1.04 8.27 14.89
N PHE A 43 -0.68 9.44 14.32
CA PHE A 43 -0.36 9.50 12.88
C PHE A 43 0.79 8.57 12.47
N ASP A 44 1.87 8.54 13.24
CA ASP A 44 3.03 7.68 12.94
C ASP A 44 2.66 6.19 13.12
N GLU A 45 1.80 5.84 14.07
CA GLU A 45 1.25 4.49 14.28
C GLU A 45 0.38 4.03 13.10
N GLU A 46 -0.59 4.86 12.68
CA GLU A 46 -1.47 4.53 11.56
C GLU A 46 -0.73 4.38 10.23
N LEU A 47 0.34 5.17 10.02
CA LEU A 47 1.21 4.99 8.85
C LEU A 47 1.92 3.62 8.86
N ALA A 48 2.31 3.13 10.03
CA ALA A 48 2.89 1.80 10.16
C ALA A 48 1.84 0.72 9.84
N ASP A 49 0.61 0.89 10.31
CA ASP A 49 -0.49 -0.04 10.05
C ASP A 49 -0.83 -0.13 8.57
N VAL A 50 -0.84 1.00 7.84
CA VAL A 50 -0.96 0.98 6.37
C VAL A 50 0.09 0.06 5.72
N VAL A 51 1.36 0.19 6.12
CA VAL A 51 2.46 -0.63 5.57
C VAL A 51 2.27 -2.10 5.91
N ILE A 52 1.91 -2.41 7.16
CA ILE A 52 1.70 -3.79 7.63
C ILE A 52 0.52 -4.45 6.91
N ARG A 53 -0.59 -3.73 6.70
CA ARG A 53 -1.75 -4.24 5.96
C ARG A 53 -1.40 -4.57 4.51
N VAL A 54 -0.66 -3.69 3.83
CA VAL A 54 -0.19 -3.92 2.46
C VAL A 54 0.75 -5.14 2.40
N ALA A 55 1.66 -5.27 3.36
CA ALA A 55 2.54 -6.43 3.46
C ALA A 55 1.76 -7.74 3.70
N SER A 56 0.73 -7.71 4.54
CA SER A 56 -0.15 -8.86 4.79
C SER A 56 -0.89 -9.29 3.53
N ILE A 57 -1.39 -8.35 2.72
CA ILE A 57 -2.04 -8.65 1.43
C ILE A 57 -1.03 -9.31 0.48
N ALA A 58 0.17 -8.73 0.35
CA ALA A 58 1.20 -9.28 -0.52
C ALA A 58 1.61 -10.69 -0.10
N HIS A 59 1.77 -10.94 1.20
CA HIS A 59 2.02 -12.27 1.75
C HIS A 59 0.91 -13.26 1.39
N GLY A 60 -0.35 -12.88 1.61
CA GLY A 60 -1.52 -13.72 1.28
C GLY A 60 -1.65 -14.04 -0.21
N LEU A 61 -1.17 -13.16 -1.09
CA LEU A 61 -1.13 -13.36 -2.54
C LEU A 61 0.15 -14.05 -3.03
N GLY A 62 1.11 -14.36 -2.16
CA GLY A 62 2.41 -14.90 -2.55
C GLY A 62 3.23 -13.92 -3.41
N THR A 63 2.99 -12.62 -3.28
CA THR A 63 3.70 -11.57 -4.02
C THR A 63 4.98 -11.17 -3.30
N ASP A 64 6.10 -11.17 -4.02
CA ASP A 64 7.35 -10.57 -3.54
C ASP A 64 7.25 -9.03 -3.61
N LEU A 65 6.74 -8.46 -2.53
CA LEU A 65 6.53 -7.01 -2.40
C LEU A 65 7.85 -6.23 -2.43
N ASP A 66 8.92 -6.75 -1.83
CA ASP A 66 10.23 -6.07 -1.81
C ASP A 66 10.81 -5.98 -3.23
N ALA A 67 10.78 -7.07 -3.99
CA ALA A 67 11.21 -7.05 -5.40
C ALA A 67 10.38 -6.06 -6.23
N ALA A 68 9.05 -6.03 -6.04
CA ALA A 68 8.16 -5.09 -6.72
C ALA A 68 8.49 -3.62 -6.39
N ILE A 69 8.73 -3.32 -5.10
CA ILE A 69 9.13 -1.99 -4.63
C ILE A 69 10.49 -1.60 -5.23
N ARG A 70 11.50 -2.47 -5.19
CA ARG A 70 12.83 -2.19 -5.76
C ARG A 70 12.77 -1.92 -7.26
N ALA A 71 12.00 -2.72 -8.00
CA ALA A 71 11.77 -2.50 -9.42
C ALA A 71 11.13 -1.13 -9.69
N LYS A 72 10.10 -0.77 -8.89
CA LYS A 72 9.46 0.53 -8.98
C LYS A 72 10.40 1.69 -8.65
N LEU A 73 11.21 1.56 -7.60
CA LEU A 73 12.20 2.56 -7.22
C LEU A 73 13.25 2.76 -8.32
N LYS A 74 13.70 1.69 -8.98
CA LYS A 74 14.61 1.78 -10.14
C LYS A 74 14.01 2.59 -11.28
N ILE A 75 12.73 2.38 -11.59
CA ILE A 75 11.99 3.16 -12.60
C ILE A 75 11.81 4.61 -12.14
N ASN A 76 11.48 4.84 -10.86
CA ASN A 76 11.29 6.19 -10.34
C ASN A 76 12.58 7.02 -10.41
N LYS A 77 13.76 6.40 -10.22
CA LYS A 77 15.06 7.05 -10.39
C LYS A 77 15.31 7.58 -11.82
N THR A 78 14.68 6.98 -12.84
CA THR A 78 14.82 7.45 -14.23
C THR A 78 13.80 8.51 -14.60
N ARG A 79 12.77 8.72 -13.77
CA ARG A 79 11.82 9.81 -13.96
C ARG A 79 12.50 11.09 -13.47
N GLY A 80 12.46 12.16 -14.27
CA GLY A 80 12.88 13.48 -13.79
C GLY A 80 12.09 13.88 -12.53
N LEU A 81 12.57 14.90 -11.80
CA LEU A 81 11.85 15.48 -10.66
C LEU A 81 10.50 16.05 -11.15
N HIS A 82 9.46 15.23 -11.17
CA HIS A 82 8.14 15.58 -11.73
C HIS A 82 7.07 15.66 -10.64
N HIS A 83 7.37 16.22 -9.47
CA HIS A 83 6.36 16.47 -8.42
C HIS A 83 6.30 17.96 -8.02
N GLY A 84 6.61 18.87 -8.95
CA GLY A 84 6.39 20.32 -8.78
C GLY A 84 6.93 20.92 -7.47
N GLY A 85 7.93 20.30 -6.82
CA GLY A 85 8.47 20.73 -5.53
C GLY A 85 7.53 20.58 -4.33
N LYS A 86 6.43 19.83 -4.43
CA LYS A 86 5.53 19.64 -3.28
C LYS A 86 6.05 18.52 -2.39
N SER A 87 6.84 18.90 -1.39
CA SER A 87 7.08 18.10 -0.19
C SER A 87 5.80 18.11 0.64
N VAL A 88 5.33 16.94 1.07
CA VAL A 88 4.40 16.83 2.20
C VAL A 88 5.17 16.98 3.51
#